data_AF-A0A0R0A7H1-F1
#
_entry.id   AF-A0A0R0A7H1-F1
#
_cell.length_a   1.000
_cell.length_b   1.000
_cell.length_c   1.000
_cell.angle_alpha   90.00
_cell.angle_beta   90.00
_cell.angle_gamma   90.00
#
_symmetry.space_group_name_H-M   'P 1'
#
loop_
_entity.id
_entity.type
_entity.pdbx_description
1 polymer ?
#
loop_
_entity_poly.entity_id
_entity_poly.type
_entity_poly.pdbx_seq_one_letter_code
_entity_poly.pdbx_strand_id
1 'polypeptide(L)' 'MSQEAFSDVSSRTYMSTLERDLKSPTLNKLAELCEVMEIHPLTLLTLAYAGDSTRKADELLAQVRQELEAVLNSDGD' A
#
# COMPACT_ATOMS: atom_id res chain seq x y z
N MET A 1 16.90 3.61 -3.28
CA MET A 1 16.90 3.58 -1.80
C MET A 1 17.61 2.33 -1.33
N SER A 2 18.34 2.38 -0.21
CA SER A 2 18.96 1.20 0.40
C SER A 2 18.07 0.66 1.51
N GLN A 3 18.19 -0.64 1.85
CA GLN A 3 17.49 -1.22 3.01
C GLN A 3 17.89 -0.56 4.34
N GLU A 4 19.03 0.13 4.39
CA GLU A 4 19.48 0.86 5.58
C GLU A 4 18.57 2.07 5.88
N ALA A 5 17.96 2.66 4.86
CA ALA A 5 16.99 3.75 5.03
C ALA A 5 15.74 3.31 5.83
N PHE A 6 15.45 2.01 5.87
CA PHE A 6 14.31 1.47 6.61
C PHE A 6 14.66 1.08 8.04
N SER A 7 15.92 1.19 8.47
CA SER A 7 16.37 0.66 9.76
C SER A 7 15.74 1.32 10.98
N ASP A 8 15.37 2.60 10.87
CA ASP A 8 14.65 3.34 11.92
C ASP A 8 13.22 2.85 12.11
N VAL A 9 12.66 2.22 11.08
CA VAL A 9 11.27 1.83 11.03
C VAL A 9 11.16 0.32 11.17
N SER A 10 12.02 -0.46 10.52
CA SER A 10 11.97 -1.92 10.53
C SER A 10 13.34 -2.58 10.50
N SER A 11 13.47 -3.73 11.16
CA SER A 11 14.72 -4.49 11.13
C SER A 11 15.00 -5.06 9.74
N ARG A 12 16.27 -5.17 9.37
CA ARG A 12 16.69 -5.80 8.10
C ARG A 12 16.11 -7.22 7.93
N THR A 13 16.02 -7.99 9.02
CA THR A 13 15.40 -9.32 9.01
C THR A 13 13.91 -9.25 8.68
N TYR A 14 13.17 -8.30 9.28
CA TYR A 14 11.75 -8.16 8.99
C TYR A 14 11.53 -7.67 7.56
N MET A 15 12.34 -6.72 7.07
CA MET A 15 12.34 -6.29 5.66
C MET A 15 12.58 -7.46 4.71
N SER A 16 13.60 -8.27 4.97
CA SER A 16 13.84 -9.48 4.17
C SER A 16 12.67 -10.47 4.22
N THR A 17 11.95 -10.60 5.35
CA THR A 17 10.75 -11.44 5.40
C THR A 17 9.57 -10.86 4.62
N LEU A 18 9.41 -9.54 4.56
CA LEU A 18 8.37 -8.91 3.75
C LEU A 18 8.66 -9.05 2.26
N GLU A 19 9.90 -8.77 1.83
CA GLU A 19 10.33 -8.88 0.42
C GLU A 19 10.23 -10.30 -0.15
N ARG A 20 10.20 -11.31 0.72
CA ARG A 20 10.10 -12.74 0.38
C ARG A 20 8.69 -13.30 0.56
N ASP A 21 7.70 -12.44 0.80
CA ASP A 21 6.30 -12.82 1.05
C ASP A 21 6.11 -13.79 2.23
N LEU A 22 7.05 -13.81 3.18
CA LEU A 22 7.00 -14.69 4.36
C LEU A 22 6.16 -14.11 5.50
N LYS A 23 5.88 -12.80 5.46
CA LYS A 23 5.02 -12.09 6.41
C LYS A 23 4.23 -11.00 5.71
N SER A 24 2.98 -10.81 6.13
CA SER A 24 2.17 -9.64 5.75
C SER A 24 2.32 -8.53 6.79
N PRO A 25 2.64 -7.29 6.38
CA PRO A 25 2.66 -6.15 7.30
C PRO A 25 1.24 -5.74 7.68
N THR A 26 1.07 -5.10 8.84
CA THR A 26 -0.16 -4.38 9.16
C THR A 26 -0.26 -3.09 8.35
N LEU A 27 -1.45 -2.46 8.29
CA LEU A 27 -1.61 -1.18 7.60
C LEU A 27 -0.76 -0.05 8.21
N ASN A 28 -0.69 0.02 9.54
CA ASN A 28 0.19 0.98 10.22
C ASN A 28 1.66 0.76 9.82
N LYS A 29 2.07 -0.52 9.73
CA LYS A 29 3.43 -0.85 9.32
C LYS A 29 3.70 -0.47 7.87
N LEU A 30 2.72 -0.67 6.99
CA LEU A 30 2.81 -0.28 5.60
C LEU A 30 2.92 1.25 5.46
N ALA A 31 2.18 2.02 6.28
CA ALA A 31 2.26 3.48 6.28
C ALA A 31 3.65 3.99 6.66
N GLU A 32 4.17 3.48 7.78
CA GLU A 32 5.54 3.69 8.25
C GLU A 32 6.61 3.41 7.16
N LEU A 33 6.46 2.33 6.40
CA LEU A 33 7.39 2.01 5.29
C LEU A 33 7.22 2.97 4.11
N CYS A 34 5.98 3.36 3.81
CA CYS A 34 5.69 4.28 2.72
C CYS A 34 6.21 5.70 2.99
N GLU A 35 6.28 6.12 4.26
CA GLU A 35 6.91 7.38 4.66
C GLU A 35 8.39 7.42 4.27
N VAL A 36 9.15 6.35 4.53
CA VAL A 36 10.55 6.22 4.11
C VAL A 36 10.70 6.21 2.59
N MET A 37 9.71 5.64 1.89
CA MET A 37 9.65 5.59 0.43
C MET A 37 9.16 6.88 -0.21
N GLU A 38 8.72 7.86 0.58
CA GLU A 38 8.10 9.11 0.12
C GLU A 38 6.90 8.90 -0.81
N ILE A 39 6.10 7.85 -0.56
CA ILE A 39 4.88 7.54 -1.31
C ILE A 39 3.67 7.41 -0.39
N HIS A 40 2.47 7.54 -0.95
CA HIS A 40 1.25 7.29 -0.21
C HIS A 40 1.01 5.77 -0.05
N PRO A 41 0.51 5.27 1.10
CA PRO A 41 0.21 3.85 1.31
C PRO A 41 -0.68 3.23 0.24
N LEU A 42 -1.67 4.00 -0.22
CA LEU A 42 -2.56 3.59 -1.30
C LEU A 42 -1.80 3.32 -2.61
N THR A 43 -0.71 4.04 -2.90
CA THR A 43 0.12 3.79 -4.09
C THR A 43 0.73 2.40 -4.07
N LEU A 44 1.29 1.99 -2.93
CA LEU A 44 1.86 0.65 -2.77
C LEU A 44 0.78 -0.44 -2.84
N LEU A 45 -0.38 -0.20 -2.22
CA LEU A 45 -1.51 -1.11 -2.32
C LEU A 45 -2.01 -1.24 -3.76
N THR A 46 -2.16 -0.13 -4.49
CA THR A 46 -2.55 -0.16 -5.91
C THR A 46 -1.56 -1.00 -6.73
N LEU A 47 -0.25 -0.84 -6.51
CA LEU A 47 0.76 -1.68 -7.17
C LEU A 47 0.63 -3.17 -6.79
N ALA A 48 0.33 -3.48 -5.53
CA ALA A 48 0.12 -4.86 -5.08
C ALA A 48 -1.09 -5.54 -5.74
N TYR A 49 -2.16 -4.81 -6.03
CA TYR A 49 -3.38 -5.34 -6.64
C TYR A 49 -3.41 -5.27 -8.17
N ALA A 50 -2.82 -4.23 -8.77
CA ALA A 50 -2.85 -3.98 -10.21
C ALA A 50 -1.57 -4.42 -10.95
N GLY A 51 -0.49 -4.66 -10.20
CA GLY A 51 0.86 -4.83 -10.74
C GLY A 51 1.35 -3.55 -11.43
N ASP A 52 2.30 -3.71 -12.36
CA ASP A 52 2.92 -2.58 -13.08
C ASP A 52 2.08 -2.05 -14.26
N SER A 53 0.80 -2.43 -14.35
CA SER A 53 -0.08 -1.99 -15.43
C SER A 53 -0.81 -0.71 -15.07
N THR A 54 -0.41 0.41 -15.68
CA THR A 54 -1.09 1.71 -15.52
C THR A 54 -2.59 1.62 -15.80
N ARG A 55 -2.97 0.89 -16.85
CA ARG A 55 -4.38 0.68 -17.18
C ARG A 55 -5.16 -0.01 -16.05
N LYS A 56 -4.61 -1.09 -15.48
CA LYS A 56 -5.26 -1.78 -14.36
C LYS A 56 -5.30 -0.92 -13.10
N ALA A 57 -4.26 -0.12 -12.87
CA ALA A 57 -4.23 0.83 -11.76
C ALA A 57 -5.33 1.89 -11.89
N ASP A 58 -5.53 2.44 -13.09
CA ASP A 58 -6.58 3.41 -13.37
C ASP A 58 -7.99 2.80 -13.20
N GLU A 59 -8.20 1.59 -13.74
CA GLU A 59 -9.45 0.84 -13.57
C GLU A 59 -9.76 0.58 -12.08
N LEU A 60 -8.75 0.16 -11.30
CA LEU A 60 -8.88 -0.08 -9.86
C LEU A 60 -9.21 1.20 -9.09
N LEU A 61 -8.52 2.30 -9.37
CA LEU A 61 -8.75 3.58 -8.68
C LEU A 61 -10.13 4.16 -9.01
N ALA A 62 -10.61 3.97 -10.24
CA ALA A 62 -11.97 4.35 -10.63
C ALA A 62 -13.02 3.52 -9.88
N GLN A 63 -12.81 2.21 -9.76
CA GLN A 63 -13.69 1.33 -9.00
C GLN A 63 -13.74 1.72 -7.51
N VAL A 64 -12.59 1.89 -6.85
CA VAL A 64 -12.52 2.28 -5.44
C VAL A 64 -13.22 3.62 -5.19
N ARG A 65 -13.11 4.58 -6.12
CA ARG A 65 -13.83 5.86 -6.02
C ARG A 65 -15.36 5.64 -6.01
N GLN A 66 -15.89 4.82 -6.92
CA GLN A 66 -17.32 4.53 -6.97
C GLN A 66 -17.80 3.80 -5.70
N GLU A 67 -17.01 2.86 -5.19
CA GLU A 67 -17.30 2.15 -3.95
C GLU A 67 -17.33 3.10 -2.75
N LEU A 68 -16.37 4.03 -2.66
CA LEU A 68 -16.35 5.06 -1.61
C LEU A 68 -17.59 5.95 -1.66
N GLU A 69 -17.98 6.42 -2.85
CA GLU A 69 -19.22 7.19 -3.02
C GLU A 69 -20.45 6.38 -2.59
N ALA A 70 -20.52 5.10 -2.96
CA ALA A 70 -21.63 4.23 -2.56
C ALA A 70 -21.71 4.04 -1.04
N VAL A 71 -20.58 3.77 -0.37
CA VAL A 71 -20.52 3.58 1.08
C VAL A 71 -20.88 4.87 1.83
N LEU A 72 -20.29 6.00 1.44
CA LEU A 72 -20.54 7.28 2.10
C LEU A 72 -21.98 7.78 1.89
N ASN A 73 -22.60 7.45 0.76
CA ASN A 73 -24.01 7.78 0.50
C ASN A 73 -24.98 6.77 1.13
N SER A 74 -24.53 5.58 1.53
CA SER A 74 -25.37 4.55 2.16
C SER A 74 -25.62 4.77 3.66
N ASP A 75 -24.86 5.65 4.31
CA ASP A 75 -25.05 6.03 5.72
C ASP A 75 -26.05 7.21 5.89
N GLY A 76 -26.75 7.60 4.82
CA GLY A 76 -27.61 8.79 4.76
C GLY A 76 -29.11 8.56 4.53
N ASP A 77 -29.60 7.31 4.56
CA ASP A 77 -31.04 6.97 4.42
C ASP A 77 -31.54 6.13 5.62
#